data_AF-A0A345DPE0-F1
#
_entry.id   AF-A0A345DPE0-F1
#
_cell.length_a   1.000
_cell.length_b   1.000
_cell.length_c   1.000
_cell.angle_alpha   90.00
_cell.angle_beta   90.00
_cell.angle_gamma   90.00
#
_symmetry.space_group_name_H-M   'P 1'
#
loop_
_entity.id
_entity.type
_entity.pdbx_description
1 polymer ?
#
loop_
_entity_poly.entity_id
_entity_poly.type
_entity_poly.pdbx_seq_one_letter_code
_entity_poly.pdbx_strand_id
1 'polypeptide(L)' 'MKEINFEEVSFGIITYVGMAKSNALIAIKSAKEGKTADANNLIIEAEQNIIEAEKQHMTII' A
#
# COMPACT_ATOMS: atom_id res chain seq x y z
N MET A 1 21.85 -15.24 -11.79
CA MET A 1 20.84 -14.27 -11.34
C MET A 1 19.68 -14.36 -12.31
N LYS A 2 18.44 -14.41 -11.81
CA LYS A 2 17.25 -14.30 -12.66
C LYS A 2 17.22 -12.86 -13.18
N GLU A 3 16.93 -12.67 -14.46
CA GLU A 3 16.82 -11.33 -15.05
C GLU A 3 15.66 -10.60 -14.35
N ILE A 4 15.93 -9.42 -13.81
CA ILE A 4 14.94 -8.62 -13.08
C ILE A 4 14.09 -7.87 -14.10
N ASN A 5 12.78 -8.08 -14.04
CA ASN A 5 11.83 -7.29 -14.80
C ASN A 5 11.50 -5.98 -14.04
N PHE A 6 12.27 -4.93 -14.31
CA PHE A 6 12.10 -3.65 -13.63
C PHE A 6 10.73 -2.99 -13.88
N GLU A 7 10.11 -3.24 -15.03
CA GLU A 7 8.79 -2.71 -15.35
C GLU A 7 7.73 -3.31 -14.43
N GLU A 8 7.73 -4.65 -14.29
CA GLU A 8 6.81 -5.37 -13.42
C GLU A 8 6.99 -4.99 -11.95
N VAL A 9 8.23 -4.91 -11.47
CA VAL A 9 8.53 -4.45 -10.10
C VAL A 9 8.03 -3.02 -9.89
N SER A 10 8.31 -2.12 -10.83
CA SER A 10 7.91 -0.71 -10.73
C SER A 10 6.38 -0.56 -10.71
N PHE A 11 5.67 -1.25 -11.61
CA PHE A 11 4.21 -1.23 -11.61
C PHE A 11 3.63 -1.84 -10.33
N GLY A 12 4.21 -2.93 -9.83
CA GLY A 12 3.81 -3.51 -8.54
C GLY A 12 3.93 -2.50 -7.40
N ILE A 13 5.07 -1.81 -7.27
CA ILE A 13 5.28 -0.77 -6.26
C ILE A 13 4.26 0.36 -6.43
N ILE A 14 4.07 0.88 -7.65
CA ILE A 14 3.13 1.98 -7.93
C ILE A 14 1.71 1.60 -7.51
N THR A 15 1.27 0.38 -7.86
CA THR A 15 -0.06 -0.11 -7.51
C THR A 15 -0.25 -0.19 -6.00
N TYR A 16 0.63 -0.88 -5.29
CA TYR A 16 0.48 -1.07 -3.85
C TYR A 16 0.60 0.25 -3.07
N VAL A 17 1.55 1.12 -3.43
CA VAL A 17 1.67 2.46 -2.80
C VAL A 17 0.44 3.32 -3.11
N GLY A 18 -0.09 3.26 -4.33
CA GLY A 18 -1.31 3.97 -4.72
C GLY A 18 -2.55 3.53 -3.92
N MET A 19 -2.67 2.22 -3.69
CA MET A 19 -3.73 1.64 -2.85
C MET A 19 -3.55 2.05 -1.39
N ALA A 20 -2.34 1.95 -0.84
CA ALA A 20 -2.03 2.37 0.53
C ALA A 20 -2.39 3.84 0.77
N LYS A 21 -1.99 4.73 -0.14
CA LYS A 21 -2.32 6.16 -0.08
C LYS A 21 -3.83 6.39 -0.08
N SER A 22 -4.55 5.73 -0.98
CA SER A 22 -6.01 5.86 -1.09
C SER A 22 -6.69 5.40 0.20
N ASN A 23 -6.32 4.23 0.71
CA ASN A 23 -6.87 3.69 1.95
C ASN A 23 -6.58 4.60 3.15
N ALA A 24 -5.37 5.15 3.27
CA ALA A 24 -5.04 6.10 4.33
C ALA A 24 -5.88 7.39 4.26
N LEU A 25 -6.10 7.93 3.06
CA LEU A 25 -6.95 9.12 2.89
C LEU A 25 -8.42 8.84 3.24
N ILE A 26 -8.93 7.67 2.86
CA ILE A 26 -10.29 7.24 3.22
C ILE A 26 -10.37 7.02 4.73
N ALA A 27 -9.35 6.42 5.35
CA ALA A 27 -9.30 6.23 6.80
C ALA A 27 -9.40 7.55 7.56
N ILE A 28 -8.65 8.58 7.13
CA ILE A 28 -8.73 9.92 7.70
C ILE A 28 -10.14 10.49 7.58
N LYS A 29 -10.80 10.30 6.42
CA LYS A 29 -12.18 10.74 6.22
C LYS A 29 -13.14 9.99 7.15
N SER A 30 -13.05 8.67 7.21
CA SER A 30 -13.89 7.82 8.08
C SER A 30 -13.73 8.17 9.56
N ALA A 31 -12.50 8.45 10.01
CA ALA A 31 -12.23 8.89 11.37
C ALA A 31 -12.90 10.22 11.70
N LYS A 32 -12.87 11.19 10.77
CA LYS A 32 -13.56 12.48 10.90
C LYS A 32 -15.08 12.34 10.97
N GLU A 33 -15.63 11.30 10.35
CA GLU A 33 -17.06 10.97 10.38
C GLU A 33 -17.46 10.13 11.62
N GLY A 34 -16.53 9.86 12.55
CA GLY A 34 -16.77 9.05 13.74
C GLY A 34 -16.79 7.54 13.49
N LYS A 35 -16.48 7.09 12.27
CA LYS A 35 -16.40 5.68 11.87
C LYS A 35 -15.02 5.11 12.18
N THR A 36 -14.68 5.05 13.48
CA THR A 36 -13.33 4.70 13.94
C THR A 36 -12.94 3.25 13.64
N ALA A 37 -13.89 2.31 13.69
CA ALA A 37 -13.64 0.91 13.31
C ALA A 37 -13.25 0.78 11.83
N ASP A 38 -14.01 1.43 10.94
CA ASP A 38 -13.71 1.43 9.50
C ASP A 38 -12.37 2.10 9.21
N ALA A 39 -12.08 3.23 9.88
CA ALA A 39 -10.81 3.92 9.75
C ALA A 39 -9.61 3.03 10.16
N ASN A 40 -9.74 2.27 11.25
CA ASN A 40 -8.71 1.34 11.69
C ASN A 40 -8.49 0.22 10.67
N ASN A 41 -9.56 -0.38 10.14
CA ASN A 41 -9.45 -1.42 9.12
C ASN A 41 -8.73 -0.89 7.86
N LEU A 42 -9.09 0.31 7.41
CA LEU A 42 -8.46 0.95 6.25
C LEU A 42 -6.96 1.25 6.49
N ILE A 43 -6.57 1.64 7.69
CA ILE A 43 -5.14 1.84 8.02
C ILE A 43 -4.39 0.50 8.02
N ILE A 44 -4.97 -0.56 8.60
CA ILE A 44 -4.36 -1.90 8.57
C ILE A 44 -4.16 -2.37 7.12
N GLU A 45 -5.16 -2.18 6.26
CA GLU A 45 -5.03 -2.50 4.83
C GLU A 45 -3.98 -1.62 4.13
N ALA A 46 -3.88 -0.34 4.48
CA ALA A 46 -2.85 0.54 3.93
C ALA A 46 -1.45 0.06 4.31
N GLU A 47 -1.24 -0.36 5.56
CA GLU A 47 0.03 -0.94 6.03
C GLU A 47 0.37 -2.24 5.30
N GLN A 48 -0.60 -3.13 5.10
CA GLN A 48 -0.39 -4.37 4.32
C GLN A 48 0.08 -4.06 2.90
N ASN A 49 -0.53 -3.06 2.23
CA ASN A 49 -0.11 -2.66 0.89
C ASN A 49 1.32 -2.07 0.90
N ILE A 50 1.72 -1.30 1.91
CA ILE A 50 3.10 -0.81 2.03
C ILE A 50 4.08 -1.98 2.20
N ILE A 51 3.75 -2.98 3.00
CA ILE A 51 4.59 -4.19 3.18
C ILE A 51 4.77 -4.92 1.84
N GLU A 52 3.72 -5.07 1.03
CA GLU A 52 3.84 -5.67 -0.29
C GLU A 52 4.70 -4.83 -1.25
N ALA A 53 4.56 -3.50 -1.22
CA ALA A 53 5.44 -2.62 -1.99
C ALA A 53 6.91 -2.74 -1.57
N GLU A 54 7.18 -2.82 -0.26
CA GLU A 54 8.52 -3.02 0.29
C GLU A 54 9.13 -4.35 -0.18
N LYS A 55 8.36 -5.44 -0.16
CA LYS A 55 8.81 -6.74 -0.68
C LYS A 55 9.21 -6.67 -2.14
N GLN A 56 8.43 -5.95 -2.98
CA GLN A 56 8.79 -5.72 -4.38
C GLN A 56 10.09 -4.92 -4.49
N HIS A 57 10.26 -3.86 -3.70
CA HIS A 57 11.48 -3.06 -3.67
C HIS A 57 12.71 -3.87 -3.21
N MET A 58 12.54 -4.83 -2.29
CA MET A 58 13.61 -5.73 -1.84
C MET A 58 14.04 -6.75 -2.91
N THR A 59 13.31 -6.92 -4.00
CA THR A 59 13.75 -7.79 -5.11
C THR A 59 14.84 -7.15 -5.98
N ILE A 60 15.04 -5.83 -5.85
CA ILE A 60 16.01 -5.06 -6.66
C ILE A 60 17.20 -4.52 -5.86
N ILE A 61 17.22 -4.70 -4.53
CA ILE A 61 18.33 -4.41 -3.63
C ILE A 61 19.12 -5.69 -3.36
#